data_AF-A0A3D8LC10-F1
#
_entry.id   AF-A0A3D8LC10-F1
#
_cell.length_a   1.000
_cell.length_b   1.000
_cell.length_c   1.000
_cell.angle_alpha   90.00
_cell.angle_beta   90.00
_cell.angle_gamma   90.00
#
_symmetry.space_group_name_H-M   'P 1'
#
loop_
_entity.id
_entity.type
_entity.pdbx_description
1 polymer ?
#
loop_
_entity_poly.entity_id
_entity_poly.type
_entity_poly.pdbx_seq_one_letter_code
_entity_poly.pdbx_strand_id
1 'polypeptide(L)' 'MEETLLGFGIFGLILGLVVLVLYFWSIIWSYKDAERRGKPGWLVAIVVAFLAWPVGLLLWLLIRPSDTTPYQR' A
#
# COMPACT_ATOMS: atom_id res chain seq x y z
N MET A 1 -31.19 -18.61 9.51
CA MET A 1 -30.49 -18.57 8.20
C MET A 1 -30.35 -17.12 7.71
N GLU A 2 -31.36 -16.27 7.86
CA GLU A 2 -31.30 -14.84 7.47
C GLU A 2 -30.32 -14.02 8.33
N GLU A 3 -30.35 -14.19 9.67
CA GLU A 3 -29.45 -13.49 10.60
C GLU A 3 -27.96 -13.81 10.35
N THR A 4 -27.65 -15.06 10.02
CA THR A 4 -26.29 -15.47 9.67
C THR A 4 -25.81 -14.81 8.37
N LEU A 5 -26.70 -14.67 7.39
CA LEU A 5 -26.38 -14.04 6.10
C LEU A 5 -26.15 -12.53 6.27
N LEU A 6 -26.96 -11.87 7.10
CA LEU A 6 -26.76 -10.48 7.51
C LEU A 6 -25.43 -10.29 8.26
N GLY A 7 -25.11 -11.20 9.19
CA GLY A 7 -23.84 -11.19 9.91
C GLY A 7 -22.62 -11.29 8.98
N PHE A 8 -22.63 -12.22 8.02
CA PHE A 8 -21.58 -12.32 7.00
C PHE A 8 -21.51 -11.09 6.09
N GLY A 9 -22.65 -10.49 5.74
CA GLY A 9 -22.72 -9.28 4.93
C GLY A 9 -22.06 -8.08 5.62
N ILE A 10 -22.40 -7.84 6.90
CA ILE A 10 -21.81 -6.76 7.70
C ILE A 10 -20.31 -7.01 7.90
N PHE A 11 -19.92 -8.24 8.22
CA PHE A 11 -18.52 -8.61 8.37
C PHE A 11 -17.72 -8.36 7.08
N GLY A 12 -18.25 -8.77 5.93
CA GLY A 12 -17.64 -8.53 4.63
C GLY A 12 -17.50 -7.05 4.30
N LEU A 13 -18.50 -6.23 4.64
CA LEU A 13 -18.47 -4.78 4.47
C LEU A 13 -17.37 -4.11 5.30
N ILE A 14 -17.29 -4.46 6.59
CA ILE A 14 -16.26 -3.93 7.49
C ILE A 14 -14.87 -4.34 7.00
N LEU A 15 -14.69 -5.62 6.65
CA LEU A 15 -13.43 -6.12 6.13
C LEU A 15 -13.03 -5.41 4.83
N GLY A 16 -13.97 -5.23 3.91
CA GLY A 16 -13.76 -4.50 2.65
C GLY A 16 -13.35 -3.05 2.88
N LEU A 17 -13.98 -2.35 3.83
CA LEU A 17 -13.62 -0.98 4.20
C LEU A 17 -12.20 -0.90 4.79
N VAL A 18 -11.85 -1.84 5.67
CA VAL A 18 -10.50 -1.91 6.25
C VAL A 18 -9.45 -2.15 5.16
N VAL A 19 -9.69 -3.10 4.26
CA VAL A 19 -8.80 -3.37 3.13
C VAL A 19 -8.66 -2.14 2.23
N LEU A 20 -9.76 -1.44 1.95
CA LEU A 20 -9.75 -0.23 1.12
C LEU A 20 -8.91 0.90 1.76
N VAL A 21 -9.06 1.12 3.07
CA VAL A 21 -8.26 2.12 3.80
C VAL A 21 -6.78 1.75 3.76
N LEU A 22 -6.44 0.47 4.01
CA LEU A 22 -5.05 -0.01 3.96
C LEU A 22 -4.45 0.09 2.55
N TYR A 23 -5.26 -0.17 1.52
CA TYR A 23 -4.85 -0.02 0.13
C TYR A 23 -4.42 1.42 -0.16
N PHE A 24 -5.29 2.41 0.08
CA PHE A 24 -4.94 3.82 -0.16
C PHE A 24 -3.79 4.30 0.72
N TRP A 25 -3.79 3.91 2.01
CA TRP A 25 -2.70 4.24 2.92
C TRP A 25 -1.35 3.73 2.40
N SER A 26 -1.31 2.48 1.91
CA SER A 26 -0.07 1.89 1.40
C SER A 26 0.47 2.59 0.15
N ILE A 27 -0.42 3.04 -0.75
CA ILE A 27 -0.03 3.80 -1.96
C ILE A 27 0.59 5.13 -1.54
N ILE A 28 -0.11 5.90 -0.71
CA ILE A 28 0.37 7.22 -0.24
C ILE A 28 1.68 7.07 0.53
N TRP A 29 1.77 6.04 1.38
CA TRP A 29 2.98 5.78 2.16
C TRP A 29 4.16 5.42 1.26
N SER A 30 3.97 4.51 0.29
CA SER A 30 5.04 4.08 -0.62
C SER A 30 5.54 5.20 -1.53
N TYR A 31 4.64 6.08 -1.97
CA TYR A 31 4.98 7.31 -2.69
C TYR A 31 5.95 8.18 -1.87
N LYS A 32 5.57 8.50 -0.63
CA LYS A 32 6.37 9.38 0.25
C LYS A 32 7.67 8.72 0.69
N ASP A 33 7.67 7.40 0.92
CA ASP A 33 8.88 6.65 1.26
C ASP A 33 9.88 6.65 0.10
N ALA A 34 9.41 6.49 -1.14
CA ALA A 34 10.25 6.57 -2.32
C ALA A 34 10.85 7.96 -2.55
N GLU A 35 10.05 9.03 -2.41
CA GLU A 35 10.56 10.41 -2.50
C GLU A 35 11.63 10.69 -1.44
N ARG A 36 11.43 10.25 -0.21
CA ARG A 36 12.41 10.39 0.88
C ARG A 36 13.74 9.69 0.56
N ARG A 37 13.69 8.59 -0.21
CA ARG A 37 14.86 7.82 -0.65
C ARG A 37 15.42 8.29 -1.99
N GLY A 38 15.00 9.46 -2.50
CA GLY A 38 15.47 10.03 -3.77
C GLY A 38 15.00 9.24 -5.00
N LYS A 39 13.99 8.38 -4.86
CA LYS A 39 13.40 7.62 -5.96
C LYS A 39 12.11 8.29 -6.47
N PRO A 40 11.76 8.11 -7.76
CA PRO A 40 10.51 8.63 -8.30
C PRO A 40 9.30 7.98 -7.61
N GLY A 41 8.66 8.69 -6.69
CA GLY A 41 7.58 8.16 -5.87
C GLY A 41 6.34 7.75 -6.66
N TRP A 42 6.05 8.41 -7.77
CA TRP A 42 4.92 8.07 -8.64
C TRP A 42 5.08 6.68 -9.29
N LEU A 43 6.30 6.27 -9.67
CA LEU A 43 6.55 4.92 -10.21
C LEU A 43 6.29 3.86 -9.16
N VAL A 44 6.75 4.10 -7.92
CA VAL A 44 6.53 3.18 -6.80
C VAL A 44 5.04 3.10 -6.47
N ALA A 45 4.33 4.22 -6.43
CA ALA A 45 2.89 4.26 -6.18
C ALA A 45 2.09 3.47 -7.23
N ILE A 46 2.45 3.57 -8.52
CA ILE A 46 1.81 2.79 -9.60
C ILE A 46 2.06 1.31 -9.41
N VAL A 47 3.29 0.90 -9.06
CA VAL A 47 3.61 -0.51 -8.78
C VAL A 47 2.80 -1.02 -7.58
N VAL A 48 2.69 -0.24 -6.50
CA VAL A 48 1.91 -0.64 -5.32
C VAL A 48 0.41 -0.71 -5.62
N ALA A 49 -0.12 0.19 -6.45
CA ALA A 49 -1.54 0.24 -6.80
C ALA A 49 -1.95 -0.86 -7.81
N PHE A 50 -1.17 -1.08 -8.86
CA PHE A 50 -1.61 -1.86 -10.03
C PHE A 50 -0.93 -3.22 -10.19
N LEU A 51 0.24 -3.47 -9.58
CA LEU A 51 1.00 -4.71 -9.73
C LEU A 51 0.68 -5.75 -8.65
N ALA A 52 -0.59 -5.80 -8.24
CA ALA A 52 -1.17 -6.63 -7.17
C ALA A 52 -0.79 -6.17 -5.76
N TRP A 53 -1.60 -5.31 -5.14
CA TRP A 53 -1.58 -5.14 -3.69
C TRP A 53 -1.95 -6.48 -3.02
N PRO A 54 -1.19 -7.00 -2.03
CA PRO A 54 -0.09 -6.37 -1.30
C PRO A 54 1.32 -6.67 -1.87
N VAL A 55 1.44 -7.50 -2.91
CA VAL A 55 2.71 -7.90 -3.54
C VAL A 55 3.54 -6.70 -4.00
N GLY A 56 2.94 -5.69 -4.64
CA GLY A 56 3.63 -4.47 -5.05
C GLY A 56 4.26 -3.71 -3.87
N LEU A 57 3.57 -3.67 -2.73
CA LEU A 57 4.09 -3.08 -1.48
C LEU A 57 5.27 -3.89 -0.92
N LEU A 58 5.15 -5.23 -0.91
CA LEU A 58 6.22 -6.12 -0.45
C LEU A 58 7.46 -6.01 -1.33
N LEU A 59 7.28 -5.90 -2.65
CA LEU A 59 8.37 -5.69 -3.59
C LEU A 59 9.11 -4.38 -3.29
N TRP A 60 8.37 -3.29 -3.07
CA TRP A 60 8.98 -2.02 -2.66
C TRP A 60 9.77 -2.15 -1.35
N LEU A 61 9.21 -2.82 -0.34
CA LEU A 61 9.88 -3.06 0.93
C LEU A 61 11.18 -3.88 0.80
N LEU A 62 11.23 -4.81 -0.16
CA LEU A 62 12.40 -5.64 -0.44
C LEU A 62 13.52 -4.87 -1.15
N ILE A 63 13.19 -4.00 -2.10
CA ILE A 63 14.17 -3.33 -2.97
C ILE A 63 14.48 -1.87 -2.56
N ARG A 64 13.79 -1.33 -1.56
CA ARG A 64 14.01 0.05 -1.12
C ARG A 64 15.45 0.20 -0.60
N PRO A 65 16.17 1.29 -0.95
CA PRO A 65 17.52 1.53 -0.45
C PRO A 65 17.52 1.75 1.05
N SER A 66 18.53 1.24 1.74
CA SER A 66 18.88 1.68 3.10
C SER A 66 19.22 3.16 3.06
N ASP A 67 18.67 3.97 3.97
CA ASP A 67 18.89 5.42 4.00
C ASP A 67 20.38 5.73 4.22
N THR A 68 21.13 5.92 3.14
CA THR A 68 22.55 6.33 3.17
C THR A 68 22.96 6.87 1.81
N THR A 69 22.42 8.03 1.44
CA THR A 69 23.16 8.91 0.54
C THR A 69 22.84 10.34 0.93
N PRO A 70 23.78 11.08 1.55
CA PRO A 70 23.63 12.52 1.71
C PRO A 70 23.46 13.09 0.31
N TYR A 71 22.37 13.80 0.08
CA TYR A 71 22.18 14.61 -1.12
C TYR A 71 23.25 15.71 -1.07
N GLN A 72 24.38 15.49 -1.72
CA GLN A 72 25.34 16.55 -2.00
C GLN A 72 24.74 17.40 -3.10
N ARG A 73 24.23 18.56 -2.69
CA ARG A 73 23.75 19.64 -3.56
C ARG A 73 24.92 20.52 -3.96
#